data_AF-A0A350CJT7-F1
#
_entry.id   AF-A0A350CJT7-F1
#
_cell.length_a   1.000
_cell.length_b   1.000
_cell.length_c   1.000
_cell.angle_alpha   90.00
_cell.angle_beta   90.00
_cell.angle_gamma   90.00
#
_symmetry.space_group_name_H-M   'P 1'
#
loop_
_entity.id
_entity.type
_entity.pdbx_description
1 polymer ?
#
loop_
_entity_poly.entity_id
_entity_poly.type
_entity_poly.pdbx_seq_one_letter_code
_entity_poly.pdbx_strand_id
1 'polypeptide(L)'
;QLGNGPAAAGQAVELPPVPYHHFHAPLLPVIFWAAAAGLQVRVSGDRRRTLAERAGLPQSPADRARLACLCAALTAVSGSLLPCGAAFWSNQADWGRARLYQPNDRAEKLQRVLARIPPTARVASTDYVHTRLTHYERSYDYSDYLRAVNNYRPGVPADTDYIIIDTGHRYSTIRRPQDIRELREEPVTWELLPDETDGMFLVLRRVRAATN
;
A
#
# COMPACT_ATOMS: atom_id res chain seq x y z
N GLN A 1 10.99 -23.92 5.03
CA GLN A 1 11.33 -25.05 5.91
C GLN A 1 10.37 -25.01 7.09
N LEU A 2 9.69 -26.13 7.32
CA LEU A 2 8.59 -26.32 8.27
C LEU A 2 9.07 -26.25 9.72
N GLY A 3 8.21 -25.75 10.61
CA GLY A 3 8.37 -25.82 12.06
C GLY A 3 7.07 -26.22 12.72
N ASN A 4 6.56 -27.42 12.41
CA ASN A 4 5.42 -28.02 13.10
C ASN A 4 5.95 -28.71 14.38
N GLY A 5 5.92 -27.99 15.51
CA GLY A 5 5.94 -28.61 16.83
C GLY A 5 4.53 -29.02 17.26
N PRO A 6 4.34 -30.12 18.00
CA PRO A 6 3.01 -30.56 18.40
C PRO A 6 2.52 -29.80 19.64
N ALA A 7 1.20 -29.58 19.67
CA ALA A 7 0.37 -29.21 20.83
C ALA A 7 0.39 -27.73 21.31
N ALA A 8 -0.51 -26.94 20.72
CA ALA A 8 -1.47 -26.15 21.49
C ALA A 8 -2.78 -26.09 20.70
N ALA A 9 -3.72 -26.97 21.03
CA ALA A 9 -5.10 -26.88 20.57
C ALA A 9 -5.75 -25.66 21.24
N GLY A 10 -5.68 -24.51 20.57
CA GLY A 10 -6.40 -23.30 20.93
C GLY A 10 -6.88 -22.66 19.64
N GLN A 11 -8.20 -22.66 19.46
CA GLN A 11 -8.98 -21.99 18.41
C GLN A 11 -8.17 -21.57 17.18
N ALA A 12 -8.27 -22.35 16.11
CA ALA A 12 -7.85 -21.91 14.78
C ALA A 12 -8.61 -20.63 14.44
N VAL A 13 -7.98 -19.48 14.64
CA VAL A 13 -8.41 -18.22 14.07
C VAL A 13 -8.34 -18.45 12.58
N GLU A 14 -9.51 -18.62 11.96
CA GLU A 14 -9.64 -18.72 10.51
C GLU A 14 -9.04 -17.44 9.92
N LEU A 15 -7.81 -17.56 9.42
CA LEU A 15 -7.11 -16.43 8.83
C LEU A 15 -7.95 -15.97 7.63
N PRO A 16 -8.26 -14.67 7.51
CA PRO A 16 -8.99 -14.19 6.36
C PRO A 16 -8.23 -14.58 5.08
N PRO A 17 -8.93 -14.94 4.00
CA PRO A 17 -8.30 -15.39 2.76
C PRO A 17 -7.29 -14.34 2.33
N VAL A 18 -6.01 -14.70 2.38
CA VAL A 18 -4.87 -13.81 2.14
C VAL A 18 -5.07 -13.12 0.79
N PRO A 19 -5.25 -11.79 0.74
CA PRO A 19 -5.26 -11.12 -0.55
C PRO A 19 -3.83 -11.13 -1.08
N TYR A 20 -3.58 -11.98 -2.08
CA TYR A 20 -2.39 -11.80 -2.90
C TYR A 20 -2.52 -10.42 -3.55
N HIS A 21 -1.62 -9.50 -3.21
CA HIS A 21 -1.42 -8.31 -4.02
C HIS A 21 -0.89 -8.80 -5.38
N HIS A 22 -1.80 -9.08 -6.32
CA HIS A 22 -1.44 -9.32 -7.69
C HIS A 22 -0.92 -8.00 -8.24
N PHE A 23 0.40 -7.84 -8.20
CA PHE A 23 1.08 -6.70 -8.78
C PHE A 23 0.88 -6.79 -10.29
N HIS A 24 -0.13 -6.08 -10.83
CA HIS A 24 -0.48 -6.11 -12.25
C HIS A 24 0.51 -5.34 -13.14
N ALA A 25 1.53 -4.71 -12.57
CA ALA A 25 2.48 -3.87 -13.31
C ALA A 25 3.23 -4.56 -14.47
N PRO A 26 3.57 -5.87 -14.44
CA PRO A 26 4.23 -6.51 -15.59
C PRO A 26 3.25 -7.04 -16.65
N LEU A 27 1.93 -7.07 -16.40
CA LEU A 27 0.96 -7.62 -17.37
C LEU A 27 0.86 -6.74 -18.64
N LEU A 28 0.90 -5.42 -18.49
CA LEU A 28 0.78 -4.51 -19.63
C LEU A 28 1.95 -4.67 -20.62
N PRO A 29 3.24 -4.63 -20.21
CA PRO A 29 4.36 -4.92 -21.10
C PRO A 29 4.26 -6.30 -21.77
N VAL A 30 3.87 -7.34 -21.02
CA VAL A 30 3.75 -8.72 -21.53
C VAL A 30 2.63 -8.84 -22.55
N ILE A 31 1.48 -8.21 -22.34
CA ILE A 31 0.37 -8.19 -23.31
C ILE A 31 0.79 -7.42 -24.57
N PHE A 32 1.49 -6.30 -24.43
CA PHE A 32 1.99 -5.54 -25.57
C PHE A 32 3.04 -6.33 -26.38
N TRP A 33 3.96 -7.02 -25.72
CA TRP A 33 4.94 -7.89 -26.37
C TRP A 33 4.31 -9.12 -27.01
N ALA A 34 3.35 -9.76 -26.34
CA ALA A 34 2.60 -10.88 -26.90
C ALA A 34 1.77 -10.45 -28.12
N ALA A 35 1.15 -9.27 -28.06
CA ALA A 35 0.45 -8.68 -29.20
C ALA A 35 1.41 -8.41 -30.36
N ALA A 36 2.59 -7.83 -30.09
CA ALA A 36 3.64 -7.58 -31.09
C ALA A 36 4.22 -8.86 -31.70
N ALA A 37 4.46 -9.90 -30.90
CA ALA A 37 4.91 -11.21 -31.38
C ALA A 37 3.84 -11.91 -32.23
N GLY A 38 2.55 -11.77 -31.86
CA GLY A 38 1.42 -12.26 -32.64
C GLY A 38 1.27 -11.57 -34.00
N LEU A 39 1.86 -10.39 -34.21
CA LEU A 39 1.90 -9.71 -35.52
C LEU A 39 2.72 -10.45 -36.57
N GLN A 40 3.66 -11.33 -36.15
CA GLN A 40 4.55 -12.04 -37.06
C GLN A 40 3.94 -13.34 -37.60
N VAL A 41 2.82 -13.81 -37.04
CA VAL A 41 2.17 -15.05 -37.46
C VAL A 41 1.21 -14.77 -38.62
N ARG A 42 1.61 -15.13 -39.85
CA ARG A 42 0.71 -15.17 -41.00
C ARG A 42 -0.29 -16.32 -40.81
N VAL A 43 -1.56 -16.01 -40.56
CA VAL A 43 -2.63 -17.02 -40.62
C VAL A 43 -2.89 -17.32 -42.09
N SER A 44 -2.27 -18.40 -42.58
CA SER A 44 -2.58 -18.96 -43.90
C SER A 44 -3.86 -19.77 -43.78
N GLY A 45 -4.95 -19.24 -44.35
CA GLY A 45 -6.18 -19.94 -44.72
C GLY A 45 -7.03 -20.55 -43.60
N ASP A 46 -8.24 -20.03 -43.38
CA ASP A 46 -9.46 -20.76 -43.75
C ASP A 46 -10.74 -19.89 -43.63
N ARG A 47 -11.70 -20.13 -44.51
CA ARG A 47 -12.96 -19.38 -44.67
C ARG A 47 -13.99 -19.74 -43.59
N ARG A 48 -13.84 -19.20 -42.38
CA ARG A 48 -14.98 -19.05 -41.47
C ARG A 48 -15.04 -17.62 -40.96
N ARG A 49 -16.04 -16.89 -41.46
CA ARG A 49 -16.40 -15.53 -41.02
C ARG A 49 -16.63 -15.55 -39.50
N THR A 50 -15.60 -15.20 -38.73
CA THR A 50 -15.68 -15.22 -37.27
C THR A 50 -16.62 -14.12 -36.80
N LEU A 51 -17.25 -14.28 -35.62
CA LEU A 51 -18.12 -13.26 -35.01
C LEU A 51 -17.47 -11.87 -34.97
N ALA A 52 -16.14 -11.82 -34.88
CA ALA A 52 -15.35 -10.59 -34.96
C ALA A 52 -15.53 -9.84 -36.29
N GLU A 53 -15.65 -10.52 -37.44
CA GLU A 53 -15.91 -9.87 -38.74
C GLU A 53 -17.32 -9.27 -38.80
N ARG A 54 -18.31 -9.92 -38.18
CA ARG A 54 -19.68 -9.39 -38.09
C ARG A 54 -19.79 -8.20 -37.15
N ALA A 55 -18.95 -8.15 -36.11
CA ALA A 55 -18.88 -7.05 -35.16
C ALA A 55 -17.98 -5.89 -35.63
N GLY A 56 -17.42 -5.95 -36.85
CA GLY A 56 -16.53 -4.90 -37.38
C GLY A 56 -15.19 -4.78 -36.62
N LEU A 57 -14.79 -5.82 -35.90
CA LEU A 57 -13.56 -5.80 -35.11
C LEU A 57 -12.33 -6.00 -36.02
N PRO A 58 -11.16 -5.43 -35.66
CA PRO A 58 -9.95 -5.50 -36.47
C PRO A 58 -9.47 -6.93 -36.72
N GLN A 59 -9.28 -7.26 -38.00
CA GLN A 59 -8.97 -8.61 -38.46
C GLN A 59 -7.47 -8.86 -38.63
N SER A 60 -6.72 -7.85 -39.08
CA SER A 60 -5.28 -7.99 -39.18
C SER A 60 -4.63 -7.84 -37.80
N PRO A 61 -3.51 -8.54 -37.55
CA PRO A 61 -2.75 -8.33 -36.33
C PRO A 61 -2.38 -6.84 -36.15
N ALA A 62 -1.98 -6.15 -37.23
CA ALA A 62 -1.61 -4.73 -37.19
C ALA A 62 -2.76 -3.85 -36.71
N ASP A 63 -4.00 -4.13 -37.13
CA ASP A 63 -5.17 -3.38 -36.70
C ASP A 63 -5.55 -3.67 -35.24
N ARG A 64 -5.33 -4.90 -34.76
CA ARG A 64 -5.49 -5.24 -33.33
C ARG A 64 -4.47 -4.53 -32.46
N ALA A 65 -3.21 -4.45 -32.90
CA ALA A 65 -2.18 -3.68 -32.21
C ALA A 65 -2.51 -2.19 -32.19
N ARG A 66 -2.98 -1.63 -33.31
CA ARG A 66 -3.46 -0.23 -33.36
C ARG A 66 -4.61 0.02 -32.39
N LEU A 67 -5.60 -0.88 -32.32
CA LEU A 67 -6.69 -0.78 -31.36
C LEU A 67 -6.19 -0.84 -29.91
N ALA A 68 -5.28 -1.78 -29.59
CA ALA A 68 -4.68 -1.86 -28.26
C ALA A 68 -3.89 -0.58 -27.90
N CYS A 69 -3.10 -0.06 -28.83
CA CYS A 69 -2.41 1.23 -28.68
C CYS A 69 -3.41 2.38 -28.45
N LEU A 70 -4.51 2.41 -29.20
CA LEU A 70 -5.54 3.44 -29.06
C LEU A 70 -6.25 3.34 -27.70
N CYS A 71 -6.61 2.13 -27.25
CA CYS A 71 -7.17 1.91 -25.92
C CYS A 71 -6.20 2.37 -24.83
N ALA A 72 -4.92 1.98 -24.92
CA ALA A 72 -3.89 2.41 -23.97
C ALA A 72 -3.70 3.94 -23.98
N ALA A 73 -3.69 4.57 -25.16
CA ALA A 73 -3.58 6.02 -25.30
C ALA A 73 -4.80 6.73 -24.69
N LEU A 74 -6.02 6.25 -24.93
CA LEU A 74 -7.24 6.81 -24.35
C LEU A 74 -7.27 6.67 -22.82
N THR A 75 -6.88 5.50 -22.30
CA THR A 75 -6.74 5.30 -20.84
C THR A 75 -5.65 6.21 -20.26
N ALA A 76 -4.52 6.40 -20.95
CA ALA A 76 -3.47 7.30 -20.50
C ALA A 76 -3.95 8.76 -20.49
N VAL A 77 -4.60 9.23 -21.55
CA VAL A 77 -5.10 10.60 -21.65
C VAL A 77 -6.20 10.88 -20.63
N SER A 78 -7.03 9.90 -20.28
CA SER A 78 -8.10 10.10 -19.28
C SER A 78 -7.62 9.92 -17.84
N GLY A 79 -6.96 8.80 -17.54
CA GLY A 79 -6.71 8.33 -16.18
C GLY A 79 -5.26 8.38 -15.70
N SER A 80 -4.32 8.82 -16.53
CA SER A 80 -2.91 8.85 -16.11
C SER A 80 -2.67 9.86 -14.98
N LEU A 81 -1.81 9.46 -14.04
CA LEU A 81 -1.26 10.31 -12.97
C LEU A 81 0.00 11.05 -13.41
N LEU A 82 0.30 11.06 -14.72
CA LEU A 82 1.38 11.82 -15.34
C LEU A 82 0.81 13.05 -16.06
N PRO A 83 1.64 14.05 -16.40
CA PRO A 83 1.18 15.30 -17.02
C PRO A 83 0.39 15.15 -18.34
N CYS A 84 0.44 14.00 -19.00
CA CYS A 84 -0.34 13.71 -20.20
C CYS A 84 -1.80 13.28 -19.94
N GLY A 85 -2.18 13.03 -18.68
CA GLY A 85 -3.53 12.61 -18.30
C GLY A 85 -4.40 13.75 -17.76
N ALA A 86 -5.69 13.73 -18.06
CA ALA A 86 -6.68 14.66 -17.51
C ALA A 86 -6.81 14.54 -15.99
N ALA A 87 -6.72 13.32 -15.45
CA ALA A 87 -6.75 13.06 -14.01
C ALA A 87 -5.64 13.82 -13.25
N PHE A 88 -4.43 13.91 -13.83
CA PHE A 88 -3.32 14.68 -13.24
C PHE A 88 -3.65 16.17 -13.06
N TRP A 89 -4.38 16.79 -13.99
CA TRP A 89 -4.70 18.22 -13.92
C TRP A 89 -6.02 18.52 -13.18
N SER A 90 -6.75 17.48 -12.77
CA SER A 90 -8.03 17.66 -12.08
C SER A 90 -7.85 18.15 -10.65
N ASN A 91 -8.57 19.22 -10.28
CA ASN A 91 -8.66 19.68 -8.88
C ASN A 91 -9.73 18.92 -8.07
N GLN A 92 -10.62 18.19 -8.75
CA GLN A 92 -11.71 17.42 -8.15
C GLN A 92 -11.27 16.00 -7.77
N ALA A 93 -10.37 15.40 -8.56
CA ALA A 93 -9.89 14.05 -8.34
C ALA A 93 -8.95 13.97 -7.12
N ASP A 94 -9.11 12.91 -6.31
CA ASP A 94 -8.21 12.59 -5.17
C ASP A 94 -6.75 12.35 -5.58
N TRP A 95 -6.55 12.10 -6.87
CA TRP A 95 -5.28 11.72 -7.47
C TRP A 95 -4.74 12.82 -8.41
N GLY A 96 -5.36 14.00 -8.37
CA GLY A 96 -4.87 15.15 -9.11
C GLY A 96 -3.56 15.68 -8.54
N ARG A 97 -2.86 16.47 -9.36
CA ARG A 97 -1.54 17.01 -9.03
C ARG A 97 -1.54 17.83 -7.75
N ALA A 98 -2.57 18.64 -7.55
CA ALA A 98 -2.72 19.45 -6.34
C ALA A 98 -2.79 18.61 -5.06
N ARG A 99 -3.32 17.38 -5.12
CA ARG A 99 -3.46 16.50 -3.95
C ARG A 99 -2.28 15.53 -3.78
N LEU A 100 -1.71 15.02 -4.88
CA LEU A 100 -0.63 14.02 -4.82
C LEU A 100 0.77 14.62 -4.79
N TYR A 101 1.02 15.68 -5.57
CA TYR A 101 2.38 16.18 -5.81
C TYR A 101 2.67 17.50 -5.11
N GLN A 102 1.67 18.17 -4.53
CA GLN A 102 1.91 19.40 -3.80
C GLN A 102 2.67 19.08 -2.50
N PRO A 103 3.89 19.61 -2.32
CA PRO A 103 4.61 19.45 -1.07
C PRO A 103 3.79 20.05 0.07
N ASN A 104 3.85 19.40 1.23
CA ASN A 104 3.27 19.89 2.46
C ASN A 104 4.28 19.67 3.60
N ASP A 105 3.93 20.17 4.78
CA ASP A 105 4.80 20.14 5.95
C ASP A 105 4.99 18.72 6.53
N ARG A 106 4.38 17.68 5.91
CA ARG A 106 4.43 16.31 6.42
C ARG A 106 5.84 15.76 6.52
N ALA A 107 6.66 15.99 5.50
CA ALA A 107 8.04 15.52 5.51
C ALA A 107 8.84 16.19 6.63
N GLU A 108 8.68 17.51 6.81
CA GLU A 108 9.36 18.27 7.85
C GLU A 108 8.89 17.86 9.26
N LYS A 109 7.58 17.77 9.47
CA LYS A 109 6.99 17.33 10.74
C LYS A 109 7.38 15.91 11.10
N LEU A 110 7.48 15.01 10.12
CA LEU A 110 7.98 13.66 10.33
C LEU A 110 9.45 13.69 10.80
N GLN A 111 10.31 14.55 10.24
CA GLN A 111 11.69 14.65 10.72
C GLN A 111 11.78 15.06 12.20
N ARG A 112 10.88 15.94 12.67
CA ARG A 112 10.80 16.31 14.09
C ARG A 112 10.44 15.12 14.97
N VAL A 113 9.50 14.27 14.52
CA VAL A 113 9.16 13.02 15.20
C VAL A 113 10.36 12.07 15.24
N LEU A 114 11.01 11.83 14.10
CA LEU A 114 12.14 10.90 14.00
C LEU A 114 13.33 11.33 14.85
N ALA A 115 13.60 12.62 14.96
CA ALA A 115 14.68 13.17 15.78
C ALA A 115 14.56 12.82 17.28
N ARG A 116 13.36 12.45 17.74
CA ARG A 116 13.07 12.09 19.14
C ARG A 116 13.10 10.59 19.40
N ILE A 117 13.24 9.77 18.36
CA ILE A 117 13.20 8.31 18.45
C ILE A 117 14.61 7.77 18.19
N PRO A 118 15.21 7.05 19.15
CA PRO A 118 16.57 6.55 18.98
C PRO A 118 16.63 5.51 17.85
N PRO A 119 17.68 5.49 17.02
CA PRO A 119 17.82 4.51 15.94
C PRO A 119 17.78 3.05 16.40
N THR A 120 18.14 2.79 17.67
CA THR A 120 18.07 1.47 18.31
C THR A 120 16.65 1.08 18.75
N ALA A 121 15.64 1.92 18.53
CA ALA A 121 14.27 1.58 18.88
C ALA A 121 13.68 0.54 17.92
N ARG A 122 12.73 -0.24 18.44
CA ARG A 122 11.85 -1.09 17.63
C ARG A 122 10.55 -0.32 17.41
N VAL A 123 10.25 0.02 16.16
CA VAL A 123 9.17 0.95 15.82
C VAL A 123 8.09 0.24 15.01
N ALA A 124 6.83 0.56 15.28
CA ALA A 124 5.71 0.22 14.43
C ALA A 124 5.12 1.49 13.81
N SER A 125 4.63 1.43 12.58
CA SER A 125 4.13 2.61 11.91
C SER A 125 3.15 2.33 10.79
N THR A 126 2.27 3.29 10.50
CA THR A 126 1.39 3.19 9.33
C THR A 126 2.18 3.26 8.01
N ASP A 127 1.66 2.60 6.97
CA ASP A 127 2.32 2.38 5.66
C ASP A 127 3.01 3.63 5.07
N TYR A 128 2.37 4.79 5.17
CA TYR A 128 2.83 6.00 4.48
C TYR A 128 4.18 6.52 5.00
N VAL A 129 4.50 6.27 6.28
CA VAL A 129 5.78 6.66 6.90
C VAL A 129 6.71 5.48 7.13
N HIS A 130 6.23 4.25 6.98
CA HIS A 130 6.99 3.03 7.25
C HIS A 130 8.31 2.95 6.48
N THR A 131 8.32 3.39 5.22
CA THR A 131 9.54 3.42 4.38
C THR A 131 10.67 4.26 4.99
N ARG A 132 10.34 5.28 5.79
CA ARG A 132 11.30 6.14 6.49
C ARG A 132 11.82 5.54 7.79
N LEU A 133 11.28 4.42 8.25
CA LEU A 133 11.60 3.80 9.53
C LEU A 133 12.34 2.46 9.39
N THR A 134 12.63 2.05 8.14
CA THR A 134 13.28 0.78 7.80
C THR A 134 14.71 0.62 8.32
N HIS A 135 15.33 1.70 8.78
CA HIS A 135 16.71 1.73 9.28
C HIS A 135 16.81 1.66 10.82
N TYR A 136 15.68 1.57 11.53
CA TYR A 136 15.65 1.34 12.97
C TYR A 136 15.94 -0.14 13.30
N GLU A 137 16.23 -0.48 14.56
CA GLU A 137 16.57 -1.86 14.97
C GLU A 137 15.54 -2.87 14.47
N ARG A 138 14.24 -2.53 14.58
CA ARG A 138 13.16 -3.22 13.89
C ARG A 138 12.11 -2.22 13.44
N SER A 139 11.50 -2.49 12.29
CA SER A 139 10.40 -1.71 11.74
C SER A 139 9.23 -2.64 11.43
N TYR A 140 8.09 -2.39 12.07
CA TYR A 140 6.85 -3.15 11.91
C TYR A 140 5.78 -2.30 11.22
N ASP A 141 4.89 -2.97 10.49
CA ASP A 141 3.68 -2.36 9.98
C ASP A 141 2.65 -2.22 11.11
N TYR A 142 2.07 -1.04 11.26
CA TYR A 142 0.94 -0.78 12.14
C TYR A 142 -0.34 -0.68 11.30
N SER A 143 -1.07 -1.79 11.26
CA SER A 143 -2.30 -1.95 10.50
C SER A 143 -3.24 -2.95 11.18
N ASP A 144 -4.48 -3.03 10.71
CA ASP A 144 -5.48 -3.98 11.24
C ASP A 144 -5.25 -5.43 10.77
N TYR A 145 -4.22 -5.67 9.95
CA TYR A 145 -3.91 -7.00 9.45
C TYR A 145 -3.20 -7.85 10.51
N LEU A 146 -3.70 -9.06 10.73
CA LEU A 146 -3.01 -10.04 11.57
C LEU A 146 -1.71 -10.50 10.88
N ARG A 147 -0.57 -10.30 11.54
CA ARG A 147 0.75 -10.63 11.00
C ARG A 147 1.42 -11.75 11.80
N ALA A 148 2.18 -12.61 11.12
CA ALA A 148 2.98 -13.66 11.74
C ALA A 148 3.99 -13.12 12.76
N VAL A 149 4.56 -11.93 12.51
CA VAL A 149 5.52 -11.26 13.40
C VAL A 149 4.92 -10.91 14.78
N ASN A 150 3.58 -10.83 14.88
CA ASN A 150 2.86 -10.69 16.14
C ASN A 150 2.01 -11.92 16.47
N ASN A 151 2.43 -13.11 16.02
CA ASN A 151 1.71 -14.37 16.25
C ASN A 151 0.23 -14.34 15.84
N TYR A 152 -0.09 -13.60 14.76
CA TYR A 152 -1.46 -13.38 14.29
C TYR A 152 -2.40 -12.77 15.34
N ARG A 153 -1.86 -11.97 16.26
CA ARG A 153 -2.64 -11.19 17.22
C ARG A 153 -2.82 -9.75 16.72
N PRO A 154 -3.94 -9.10 17.09
CA PRO A 154 -4.12 -7.67 16.81
C PRO A 154 -3.02 -6.81 17.45
N GLY A 155 -2.73 -5.66 16.80
CA GLY A 155 -1.77 -4.66 17.26
C GLY A 155 -0.31 -5.01 16.96
N VAL A 156 0.59 -4.40 17.74
CA VAL A 156 2.03 -4.49 17.52
C VAL A 156 2.69 -5.62 18.30
N PRO A 157 3.85 -6.14 17.84
CA PRO A 157 4.67 -7.05 18.62
C PRO A 157 5.00 -6.52 20.03
N ALA A 158 5.10 -7.43 20.99
CA ALA A 158 5.37 -7.11 22.40
C ALA A 158 6.70 -6.39 22.62
N ASP A 159 7.65 -6.54 21.69
CA ASP A 159 8.96 -5.91 21.75
C ASP A 159 9.02 -4.51 21.11
N THR A 160 7.90 -3.99 20.58
CA THR A 160 7.81 -2.66 19.98
C THR A 160 7.97 -1.57 21.05
N ASP A 161 8.90 -0.63 20.86
CA ASP A 161 9.14 0.51 21.77
C ASP A 161 8.27 1.73 21.41
N TYR A 162 8.01 1.98 20.13
CA TYR A 162 7.27 3.15 19.65
C TYR A 162 6.25 2.79 18.57
N ILE A 163 5.13 3.51 18.54
CA ILE A 163 4.14 3.46 17.45
C ILE A 163 4.00 4.87 16.85
N ILE A 164 4.13 4.99 15.54
CA ILE A 164 4.04 6.27 14.81
C ILE A 164 2.90 6.19 13.80
N ILE A 165 1.88 7.02 13.99
CA ILE A 165 0.65 6.96 13.21
C ILE A 165 0.50 8.25 12.40
N ASP A 166 0.54 8.14 11.07
CA ASP A 166 0.13 9.21 10.15
C ASP A 166 -1.40 9.36 10.16
N THR A 167 -1.89 10.47 10.72
CA THR A 167 -3.33 10.78 10.77
C THR A 167 -3.81 11.52 9.52
N GLY A 168 -2.90 12.01 8.68
CA GLY A 168 -3.20 12.88 7.55
C GLY A 168 -3.44 12.13 6.24
N HIS A 169 -3.05 10.86 6.15
CA HIS A 169 -3.27 10.07 4.93
C HIS A 169 -4.76 9.75 4.71
N ARG A 170 -5.21 9.70 3.44
CA ARG A 170 -6.63 9.46 3.10
C ARG A 170 -7.14 8.09 3.53
N TYR A 171 -6.26 7.09 3.58
CA TYR A 171 -6.60 5.73 4.04
C TYR A 171 -6.40 5.52 5.54
N SER A 172 -5.96 6.55 6.28
CA SER A 172 -5.82 6.45 7.72
C SER A 172 -7.21 6.43 8.38
N THR A 173 -7.50 5.39 9.16
CA THR A 173 -8.71 5.28 9.98
C THR A 173 -8.55 5.93 11.34
N ILE A 174 -7.30 6.11 11.79
CA ILE A 174 -6.95 6.69 13.08
C ILE A 174 -6.67 8.19 12.88
N ARG A 175 -7.52 9.04 13.47
CA ARG A 175 -7.40 10.50 13.36
C ARG A 175 -7.09 11.16 14.69
N ARG A 176 -7.43 10.51 15.80
CA ARG A 176 -7.29 11.07 17.15
C ARG A 176 -6.82 9.99 18.13
N PRO A 177 -6.27 10.36 19.30
CA PRO A 177 -5.81 9.39 20.30
C PRO A 177 -6.86 8.36 20.71
N GLN A 178 -8.14 8.73 20.75
CA GLN A 178 -9.24 7.84 21.15
C GLN A 178 -9.48 6.71 20.13
N ASP A 179 -9.01 6.87 18.90
CA ASP A 179 -9.13 5.85 17.85
C ASP A 179 -8.07 4.75 18.03
N ILE A 180 -7.01 5.02 18.81
CA ILE A 180 -5.85 4.14 18.97
C ILE A 180 -6.18 3.00 19.94
N ARG A 181 -6.10 1.77 19.44
CA ARG A 181 -6.36 0.55 20.21
C ARG A 181 -5.53 0.47 21.49
N GLU A 182 -4.23 0.70 21.39
CA GLU A 182 -3.27 0.58 22.49
C GLU A 182 -3.60 1.52 23.65
N LEU A 183 -4.11 2.73 23.38
CA LEU A 183 -4.54 3.65 24.44
C LEU A 183 -5.88 3.27 25.07
N ARG A 184 -6.76 2.56 24.33
CA ARG A 184 -8.06 2.10 24.86
C ARG A 184 -7.93 0.81 25.66
N GLU A 185 -7.17 -0.15 25.15
CA GLU A 185 -7.09 -1.51 25.69
C GLU A 185 -5.91 -1.69 26.64
N GLU A 186 -4.81 -0.97 26.43
CA GLU A 186 -3.56 -1.12 27.18
C GLU A 186 -3.00 0.24 27.68
N PRO A 187 -3.82 1.12 28.32
CA PRO A 187 -3.42 2.48 28.67
C PRO A 187 -2.26 2.57 29.67
N VAL A 188 -2.00 1.50 30.42
CA VAL A 188 -0.88 1.43 31.38
C VAL A 188 0.44 1.11 30.67
N THR A 189 0.37 0.45 29.51
CA THR A 189 1.53 0.01 28.74
C THR A 189 2.01 1.09 27.78
N TRP A 190 1.13 2.00 27.39
CA TRP A 190 1.39 2.98 26.33
C TRP A 190 1.12 4.39 26.79
N GLU A 191 2.08 5.26 26.52
CA GLU A 191 1.98 6.70 26.76
C GLU A 191 1.94 7.42 25.42
N LEU A 192 0.96 8.32 25.24
CA LEU A 192 0.94 9.25 24.12
C LEU A 192 1.94 10.37 24.38
N LEU A 193 2.89 10.56 23.47
CA LEU A 193 3.86 11.65 23.56
C LEU A 193 3.21 12.99 23.16
N PRO A 194 3.72 14.12 23.69
CA PRO A 194 3.26 15.46 23.29
C PRO A 194 3.36 15.67 21.78
N ASP A 195 2.30 16.20 21.21
CA ASP A 195 2.20 16.50 19.78
C ASP A 195 2.88 17.83 19.43
N GLU A 196 3.81 17.76 18.48
CA GLU A 196 4.57 18.90 17.93
C GLU A 196 4.33 19.05 16.41
N THR A 197 3.26 18.42 15.91
CA THR A 197 2.99 18.22 14.47
C THR A 197 1.61 18.72 14.06
N ASP A 198 0.90 19.41 14.93
CA ASP A 198 -0.47 19.92 14.73
C ASP A 198 -1.45 18.81 14.36
N GLY A 199 -1.37 17.70 15.08
CA GLY A 199 -2.23 16.52 14.94
C GLY A 199 -1.84 15.60 13.79
N MET A 200 -0.80 15.91 13.01
CA MET A 200 -0.41 15.14 11.82
C MET A 200 0.15 13.76 12.14
N PHE A 201 0.83 13.63 13.27
CA PHE A 201 1.37 12.39 13.76
C PHE A 201 0.97 12.16 15.21
N LEU A 202 0.48 10.95 15.50
CA LEU A 202 0.32 10.48 16.86
C LEU A 202 1.46 9.52 17.16
N VAL A 203 2.18 9.77 18.26
CA VAL A 203 3.35 8.98 18.63
C VAL A 203 3.14 8.39 20.02
N LEU A 204 3.15 7.07 20.10
CA LEU A 204 3.11 6.33 21.35
C LEU A 204 4.50 5.85 21.70
N ARG A 205 4.80 5.84 22.99
CA ARG A 205 5.96 5.19 23.58
C ARG A 205 5.50 4.12 24.55
N ARG A 206 6.13 2.95 24.50
CA ARG A 206 5.89 1.91 25.50
C ARG A 206 6.46 2.37 26.84
N VAL A 207 5.63 2.36 27.88
CA VAL A 207 6.04 2.60 29.25
C VAL A 207 6.88 1.40 29.69
N ARG A 208 8.18 1.60 29.88
CA ARG A 208 9.03 0.58 30.50
C ARG A 208 8.76 0.58 31.99
N ALA A 209 8.51 -0.60 32.57
CA ALA A 209 8.53 -0.74 34.02
C ALA A 209 9.90 -0.25 34.52
N ALA A 210 9.92 0.57 35.57
CA ALA A 210 11.16 0.93 36.23
C ALA A 210 11.86 -0.37 36.63
N THR A 211 12.98 -0.68 35.99
CA THR A 211 13.90 -1.69 36.47
C THR A 211 14.41 -1.20 37.82
N ASN A 212 13.86 -1.76 38.90
CA ASN A 212 14.48 -1.73 40.23
C ASN A 212 15.80 -2.50 40.21
#